data_AF-A0A377WCH5-F1
#
_entry.id   AF-A0A377WCH5-F1
#
_cell.length_a   1.000
_cell.length_b   1.000
_cell.length_c   1.000
_cell.angle_alpha   90.00
_cell.angle_beta   90.00
_cell.angle_gamma   90.00
#
_symmetry.space_group_name_H-M   'P 1'
#
loop_
_entity.id
_entity.type
_entity.pdbx_description
1 polymer ?
#
loop_
_entity_poly.entity_id
_entity_poly.type
_entity_poly.pdbx_seq_one_letter_code
_entity_poly.pdbx_strand_id
1 'polypeptide(L)' 'MGLKPGPKRIADSTGEPDKRQRDNKKTPGNTDKLKPSKSSKNKSVVKSLRGFFCTPQIQSD' A
#
# COMPACT_ATOMS: atom_id res chain seq x y z
N MET A 1 -13.56 -5.91 -6.54
CA MET A 1 -13.66 -4.58 -7.17
C MET A 1 -12.27 -3.95 -7.23
N GLY A 2 -11.79 -3.69 -8.44
CA GLY A 2 -10.54 -2.96 -8.65
C GLY A 2 -10.69 -1.48 -8.30
N LEU A 3 -9.63 -0.88 -7.79
CA LEU A 3 -9.57 0.57 -7.59
C LEU A 3 -9.44 1.24 -8.95
N LYS A 4 -10.06 2.40 -9.11
CA LYS A 4 -9.99 3.11 -10.39
C LYS A 4 -8.52 3.57 -10.59
N PRO A 5 -7.92 3.29 -11.76
CA PRO A 5 -6.66 3.91 -12.14
C PRO A 5 -6.93 5.37 -12.56
N GLY A 6 -6.00 6.26 -12.24
CA GLY A 6 -6.08 7.70 -12.56
C GLY A 6 -6.05 8.62 -11.33
N PRO A 7 -5.67 9.90 -11.52
CA PRO A 7 -5.79 10.91 -10.48
C PRO A 7 -7.24 11.06 -10.04
N LYS A 8 -7.42 11.31 -8.75
CA LYS A 8 -8.71 11.53 -8.14
C LYS A 8 -9.28 12.86 -8.61
N ARG A 9 -10.57 12.87 -8.93
CA ARG A 9 -11.24 14.11 -9.36
C ARG A 9 -11.22 15.14 -8.23
N ILE A 10 -10.89 16.38 -8.60
CA ILE A 10 -11.03 17.54 -7.75
C ILE A 10 -12.47 18.02 -7.84
N ALA A 11 -13.07 18.36 -6.70
CA ALA A 11 -14.41 18.94 -6.66
C ALA A 11 -14.34 20.41 -7.04
N ASP A 12 -15.16 20.84 -7.99
CA ASP A 12 -15.16 22.22 -8.51
C ASP A 12 -15.47 23.25 -7.42
N SER A 13 -16.25 22.86 -6.40
CA SER A 13 -16.68 23.75 -5.32
C SER A 13 -15.63 24.00 -4.25
N THR A 14 -14.83 22.98 -3.90
CA THR A 14 -13.86 23.07 -2.79
C THR A 14 -12.41 23.05 -3.24
N GLY A 15 -12.12 22.67 -4.49
CA GLY A 15 -10.75 22.41 -4.95
C GLY A 15 -10.09 21.21 -4.25
N GLU A 16 -10.86 20.43 -3.49
CA GLU A 16 -10.36 19.24 -2.78
C GLU A 16 -10.67 17.95 -3.54
N PRO A 17 -9.91 16.86 -3.32
CA PRO A 17 -10.22 15.55 -3.89
C PRO A 17 -11.59 14.99 -3.43
N ASP A 18 -12.41 14.50 -4.38
CA ASP A 18 -13.77 14.00 -4.12
C ASP A 18 -13.82 12.84 -3.11
N LYS A 19 -14.30 13.08 -1.89
CA LYS A 19 -14.34 12.10 -0.78
C LYS A 19 -15.09 10.80 -1.13
N ARG A 20 -15.98 10.78 -2.13
CA ARG A 20 -16.75 9.58 -2.55
C ARG A 20 -15.91 8.59 -3.37
N GLN A 21 -14.91 9.06 -4.11
CA GLN A 21 -14.07 8.21 -4.96
C GLN A 21 -12.98 7.52 -4.12
N ARG A 22 -12.82 6.20 -4.26
CA ARG A 22 -11.69 5.46 -3.66
C ARG A 22 -10.61 5.26 -4.72
N ASP A 23 -9.45 5.88 -4.53
CA ASP A 23 -8.29 5.74 -5.41
C ASP A 23 -7.03 5.34 -4.63
N ASN A 24 -5.99 5.02 -5.40
CA ASN A 24 -4.69 4.61 -4.90
C ASN A 24 -3.85 5.86 -4.60
N LYS A 25 -3.11 5.83 -3.48
CA LYS A 25 -2.01 6.78 -3.23
C LYS A 25 -0.92 6.73 -4.31
N LYS A 26 -0.79 5.57 -4.97
CA LYS A 26 0.29 5.29 -5.92
C LYS A 26 0.06 5.87 -7.32
N THR A 27 -1.12 6.43 -7.58
CA THR A 27 -1.39 7.00 -8.89
C THR A 27 -0.71 8.37 -8.99
N PRO A 28 0.15 8.62 -9.99
CA PRO A 28 0.73 9.95 -10.18
C PRO A 28 -0.38 10.98 -10.35
N GLY A 29 -0.25 12.14 -9.71
CA GLY A 29 -1.27 13.20 -9.67
C GLY A 29 -2.21 13.15 -8.45
N ASN A 30 -2.11 12.11 -7.61
CA ASN A 30 -2.81 12.07 -6.31
C ASN A 30 -1.93 12.59 -5.17
N THR A 31 -2.55 13.27 -4.20
CA THR A 31 -1.85 13.73 -2.99
C THR A 31 -1.62 12.59 -2.01
N ASP A 32 -0.45 12.56 -1.34
CA ASP A 32 -0.13 11.55 -0.31
C ASP A 32 -1.06 11.55 0.90
N LYS A 33 -1.77 12.67 1.08
CA LYS A 33 -2.78 12.89 2.12
C LYS A 33 -4.04 12.04 1.95
N LEU A 34 -4.25 11.41 0.80
CA LEU A 34 -5.42 10.59 0.54
C LEU A 34 -5.44 9.35 1.44
N LYS A 35 -6.62 8.93 1.91
CA LYS A 35 -6.74 7.69 2.69
C LYS A 35 -6.42 6.48 1.79
N PRO A 36 -5.61 5.51 2.25
CA PRO A 36 -5.37 4.28 1.51
C PRO A 36 -6.68 3.51 1.33
N SER A 37 -6.77 2.71 0.27
CA SER A 37 -7.97 1.92 0.02
C SER A 37 -8.07 0.74 1.00
N LYS A 38 -9.29 0.26 1.25
CA LYS A 38 -9.52 -0.91 2.12
C LYS A 38 -8.78 -2.18 1.66
N SER A 39 -8.47 -2.28 0.36
CA SER A 39 -7.73 -3.41 -0.23
C SER A 39 -6.23 -3.16 -0.35
N SER A 40 -5.74 -1.93 -0.13
CA SER A 40 -4.31 -1.71 0.10
C SER A 40 -3.97 -2.10 1.54
N LYS A 41 -4.12 -3.38 1.87
CA LYS A 41 -3.50 -3.95 3.07
C LYS A 41 -2.01 -3.72 2.95
N ASN A 42 -1.49 -2.79 3.76
CA ASN A 42 -0.10 -2.57 4.13
C ASN A 42 0.92 -3.36 3.31
N LYS A 43 1.35 -2.81 2.16
CA LYS A 43 2.68 -3.10 1.61
C LYS A 43 3.74 -2.20 2.26
N SER A 44 3.56 -1.81 3.51
CA SER A 44 4.63 -1.22 4.30
C SER A 44 5.53 -2.36 4.73
N VAL A 45 6.56 -2.62 3.92
CA VAL A 45 7.83 -3.16 4.38
C VAL A 45 7.73 -4.51 5.10
N VAL A 46 7.37 -5.58 4.38
CA VAL A 46 7.96 -6.90 4.70
C VAL A 46 9.37 -6.90 4.14
N LYS A 47 10.30 -6.26 4.87
CA LYS A 47 11.72 -6.45 4.62
C LYS A 47 12.00 -7.88 5.05
N SER A 48 11.98 -8.77 4.06
CA SER A 48 12.43 -10.15 4.08
C SER A 48 13.60 -10.35 5.04
N LEU A 49 13.33 -10.76 6.29
CA LEU A 49 14.28 -11.54 7.06
C LEU A 49 14.17 -12.99 6.54
N ARG A 50 14.74 -13.21 5.36
CA ARG A 50 15.18 -14.54 4.98
C ARG A 50 16.57 -14.71 5.56
N GLY A 51 16.70 -15.64 6.50
CA GLY A 51 17.99 -16.12 6.99
C GLY A 51 18.06 -16.15 8.50
N PHE A 52 17.75 -17.30 9.10
CA PHE A 52 18.75 -18.17 9.71
C PHE A 52 18.03 -19.38 10.33
N PHE A 53 17.85 -20.44 9.53
CA PHE A 53 17.52 -21.76 10.06
C PHE A 53 18.57 -22.73 9.51
N CYS A 54 19.53 -23.11 10.35
CA CYS A 54 20.35 -24.29 10.16
C CYS A 54 20.70 -24.85 11.54
N THR A 55 19.82 -25.77 11.94
CA THR A 55 19.93 -26.98 12.78
C THR A 55 21.14 -27.23 13.71
N PRO A 56 20.90 -27.91 14.86
CA PRO A 56 21.92 -28.19 15.87
C PRO A 56 22.97 -29.21 15.35
N GLN A 57 24.22 -28.99 15.74
CA GLN A 57 25.31 -29.94 15.53
C GLN A 57 24.97 -31.28 16.18
N ILE A 58 24.98 -32.31 15.35
CA ILE A 58 25.13 -33.71 15.72
C ILE A 58 26.53 -33.86 16.33
N GLN A 59 26.63 -34.37 17.56
CA GLN A 59 27.88 -34.94 18.07
C GLN A 59 27.74 -36.45 18.04
N SER A 60 28.64 -37.05 17.26
CA SER A 60 28.84 -38.48 17.07
C SER A 60 29.55 -39.10 18.27
N ASP A 61 29.17 -40.36 18.53
CA ASP A 61 29.85 -41.44 19.28
C ASP A 61 30.01 -41.33 20.80
#